data_AF-A0A2J6HIV8-F1
#
_entry.id   AF-A0A2J6HIV8-F1
#
_cell.length_a   1.000
_cell.length_b   1.000
_cell.length_c   1.000
_cell.angle_alpha   90.00
_cell.angle_beta   90.00
_cell.angle_gamma   90.00
#
_symmetry.space_group_name_H-M   'P 1'
#
loop_
_entity.id
_entity.type
_entity.pdbx_description
1 polymer ?
#
loop_
_entity_poly.entity_id
_entity_poly.type
_entity_poly.pdbx_seq_one_letter_code
_entity_poly.pdbx_strand_id
1 'polypeptide(L)'
;MYSFSEYKYALPELEHKARKIIDAGKTEIDRQQVLKQILGCIDLTTLNGDDTFQKVETLCLQATSYFSGEKGIPNVAAVCVYPVFAKTVHQALKGTDIKT
;
A
#
# COMPACT_ATOMS: atom_id res chain seq x y z
N MET A 1 -9.25 -28.73 -12.55
CA MET A 1 -8.13 -28.08 -13.25
C MET A 1 -8.59 -26.67 -13.58
N TYR A 2 -8.01 -25.64 -12.95
CA TYR A 2 -8.39 -24.26 -13.28
C TYR A 2 -7.83 -23.92 -14.66
N SER A 3 -8.71 -23.52 -15.59
CA SER A 3 -8.30 -22.92 -16.85
C SER A 3 -8.21 -21.42 -16.61
N PHE A 4 -6.98 -20.90 -16.60
CA PHE A 4 -6.79 -19.46 -16.60
C PHE A 4 -7.08 -18.94 -18.01
N SER A 5 -7.92 -17.91 -18.10
CA SER A 5 -8.14 -17.21 -19.36
C SER A 5 -6.84 -16.59 -19.85
N GLU A 6 -6.63 -16.55 -21.16
CA GLU A 6 -5.52 -15.81 -21.73
C GLU A 6 -5.62 -14.32 -21.35
N TYR A 7 -4.45 -13.72 -21.10
CA TYR A 7 -4.37 -12.30 -20.79
C TYR A 7 -4.79 -11.48 -22.01
N LYS A 8 -5.72 -10.55 -21.81
CA LYS A 8 -6.44 -9.87 -22.90
C LYS A 8 -5.58 -8.99 -23.82
N TYR A 9 -4.41 -8.52 -23.37
CA TYR A 9 -3.65 -7.49 -24.09
C TYR A 9 -2.31 -8.04 -24.58
N ALA A 10 -1.97 -7.68 -25.83
CA ALA A 10 -0.64 -7.91 -26.35
C ALA A 10 0.36 -6.88 -25.81
N LEU A 11 1.66 -7.21 -25.84
CA LEU A 11 2.74 -6.31 -25.39
C LEU A 11 2.67 -4.91 -26.02
N PRO A 12 2.44 -4.73 -27.34
CA PRO A 12 2.37 -3.39 -27.93
C PRO A 12 1.22 -2.53 -27.36
N GLU A 13 0.09 -3.16 -27.00
CA GLU A 13 -1.03 -2.44 -26.37
C GLU A 13 -0.69 -1.99 -24.95
N LEU A 14 0.06 -2.82 -24.20
CA LEU A 14 0.53 -2.47 -22.86
C LEU A 14 1.53 -1.31 -22.92
N GLU A 15 2.46 -1.34 -23.87
CA GLU A 15 3.43 -0.27 -24.08
C GLU A 15 2.73 1.06 -24.43
N HIS A 16 1.73 1.00 -25.32
CA HIS A 16 0.94 2.18 -25.68
C HIS A 16 0.21 2.77 -24.46
N LYS A 17 -0.39 1.92 -23.62
CA LYS A 17 -1.06 2.35 -22.39
C LYS A 17 -0.11 2.97 -21.38
N ALA A 18 1.05 2.35 -21.17
CA ALA A 18 2.07 2.88 -20.26
C ALA A 18 2.56 4.26 -20.73
N ARG A 19 2.83 4.41 -22.04
CA ARG A 19 3.26 5.68 -22.63
C ARG A 19 2.22 6.77 -22.43
N LYS A 20 0.94 6.48 -22.62
CA LYS A 20 -0.14 7.45 -22.37
C LYS A 20 -0.15 7.97 -20.93
N ILE A 21 0.17 7.13 -19.94
CA ILE A 21 0.26 7.55 -18.52
C ILE A 21 1.48 8.45 -18.30
N ILE A 22 2.62 8.08 -18.87
CA ILE A 22 3.87 8.86 -18.76
C ILE A 22 3.69 10.23 -19.42
N ASP A 23 3.15 10.27 -20.64
CA ASP A 23 2.91 11.50 -21.40
C ASP A 23 1.87 12.41 -20.72
N ALA A 24 0.90 11.82 -20.02
CA ALA A 24 -0.07 12.55 -19.21
C ALA A 24 0.51 13.07 -17.87
N GLY A 25 1.78 12.80 -17.58
CA GLY A 25 2.46 13.24 -16.36
C GLY A 25 2.34 14.75 -16.15
N LYS A 26 2.13 15.16 -14.89
CA LYS A 26 2.03 16.58 -14.52
C LYS A 26 3.41 17.23 -14.46
N THR A 27 3.60 18.33 -15.19
CA THR A 27 4.84 19.13 -15.20
C THR A 27 4.98 20.04 -13.98
N GLU A 28 3.86 20.48 -13.40
CA GLU A 28 3.81 21.30 -12.18
C GLU A 28 3.18 20.49 -11.05
N ILE A 29 4.03 19.83 -10.25
CA ILE A 29 3.61 19.02 -9.10
C ILE A 29 4.00 19.70 -7.79
N ASP A 30 3.01 19.94 -6.93
CA ASP A 30 3.25 20.16 -5.50
C ASP A 30 3.75 18.84 -4.90
N ARG A 31 5.08 18.71 -4.83
CA ARG A 31 5.72 17.49 -4.35
C ARG A 31 5.29 17.12 -2.93
N GLN A 32 5.09 18.09 -2.05
CA GLN A 32 4.73 17.78 -0.67
C GLN A 32 3.32 17.21 -0.60
N GLN A 33 2.37 17.84 -1.29
CA GLN A 33 1.00 17.34 -1.35
C GLN A 33 0.92 15.96 -2.00
N VAL A 34 1.65 15.75 -3.09
CA VAL A 34 1.71 14.44 -3.77
C VAL A 34 2.30 13.35 -2.87
N LEU A 35 3.36 13.64 -2.11
CA LEU A 35 3.95 12.65 -1.20
C LEU A 35 2.99 12.27 -0.06
N LYS A 36 2.23 13.23 0.49
CA LYS A 36 1.19 12.95 1.49
C LYS A 36 0.11 12.03 0.93
N GLN A 37 -0.32 12.27 -0.31
CA GLN A 37 -1.30 11.42 -0.98
C GLN A 37 -0.75 10.01 -1.24
N ILE A 38 0.49 9.92 -1.74
CA ILE A 38 1.15 8.62 -1.99
C ILE A 38 1.22 7.79 -0.71
N LEU A 39 1.55 8.39 0.43
CA LEU A 39 1.58 7.68 1.72
C LEU A 39 0.22 7.02 2.03
N GLY A 40 -0.88 7.74 1.82
CA GLY A 40 -2.24 7.22 2.00
C GLY A 40 -2.68 6.17 0.96
N CYS A 41 -1.82 5.84 -0.01
CA CYS A 41 -2.03 4.77 -0.99
C CYS A 41 -1.13 3.54 -0.72
N ILE A 42 -0.30 3.56 0.33
CA ILE A 42 0.64 2.47 0.62
C ILE A 42 -0.05 1.38 1.45
N ASP A 43 0.11 0.13 1.02
CA ASP A 43 -0.11 -1.05 1.87
C ASP A 43 1.23 -1.44 2.49
N LEU A 44 1.42 -1.13 3.78
CA LEU A 44 2.67 -1.41 4.47
C LEU A 44 2.80 -2.92 4.68
N THR A 45 3.77 -3.53 4.00
CA THR A 45 3.79 -4.98 3.79
C THR A 45 4.96 -5.65 4.51
N THR A 46 4.71 -6.79 5.15
CA THR A 46 5.75 -7.79 5.45
C THR A 46 5.27 -9.19 5.08
N LEU A 47 6.08 -9.88 4.27
CA LEU A 47 5.83 -11.24 3.80
C LEU A 47 7.12 -12.06 3.89
N ASN A 48 7.87 -11.91 4.98
CA ASN A 48 9.12 -12.59 5.20
C ASN A 48 8.90 -13.96 5.84
N GLY A 49 9.75 -14.93 5.50
CA GLY A 49 9.65 -16.29 6.05
C GLY A 49 10.00 -16.39 7.54
N ASP A 50 10.68 -15.38 8.09
CA ASP A 50 11.09 -15.30 9.49
C ASP A 50 10.28 -14.25 10.29
N ASP A 51 9.11 -13.86 9.78
CA ASP A 51 8.21 -12.96 10.50
C ASP A 51 7.74 -13.60 11.81
N THR A 52 7.70 -12.78 12.86
CA THR A 52 7.18 -13.15 14.18
C THR A 52 6.01 -12.25 14.52
N PHE A 53 5.17 -12.68 15.48
CA PHE A 53 4.07 -11.85 15.96
C PHE A 53 4.55 -10.47 16.44
N GLN A 54 5.71 -10.40 17.10
CA GLN A 54 6.30 -9.15 17.58
C GLN A 54 6.76 -8.24 16.44
N LYS A 55 7.34 -8.81 15.36
CA LYS A 55 7.71 -8.04 14.16
C LYS A 55 6.46 -7.44 13.50
N VAL A 56 5.38 -8.23 13.39
CA VAL A 56 4.11 -7.76 12.82
C VAL A 56 3.43 -6.70 13.69
N GLU A 57 3.44 -6.84 15.02
CA GLU A 57 2.95 -5.80 15.93
C GLU A 57 3.77 -4.51 15.78
N THR A 58 5.09 -4.62 15.64
CA THR A 58 5.97 -3.47 15.39
C THR A 58 5.64 -2.80 14.06
N LEU A 59 5.34 -3.57 13.01
CA LEU A 59 4.87 -3.04 11.73
C LEU A 59 3.56 -2.26 11.89
N CYS A 60 2.62 -2.76 12.70
CA CYS A 60 1.35 -2.06 12.98
C CYS A 60 1.58 -0.74 13.74
N LEU A 61 2.51 -0.73 14.71
CA LEU A 61 2.90 0.50 15.40
C LEU A 61 3.52 1.51 14.43
N GLN A 62 4.40 1.04 13.53
CA GLN A 62 4.95 1.88 12.47
C GLN A 62 3.85 2.44 11.57
N ALA A 63 2.86 1.63 11.18
CA ALA A 63 1.75 2.05 10.32
C ALA A 63 0.96 3.24 10.88
N THR A 64 0.79 3.30 12.20
CA THR A 64 0.07 4.37 12.91
C THR A 64 0.95 5.59 13.25
N SER A 65 2.28 5.44 13.20
CA SER A 65 3.23 6.49 13.58
C SER A 65 3.33 7.65 12.59
N TYR A 66 2.81 7.47 11.36
CA TYR A 66 2.97 8.46 10.29
C TYR A 66 1.99 9.63 10.38
N PHE A 67 0.84 9.44 11.02
CA PHE A 67 -0.20 10.46 11.08
C PHE A 67 0.28 11.75 11.75
N SER A 68 0.02 12.88 11.08
CA SER A 68 0.22 14.21 11.65
C SER A 68 -0.90 15.15 11.19
N GLY A 69 -1.88 15.37 12.06
CA GLY A 69 -3.04 16.20 11.77
C GLY A 69 -2.68 17.65 11.43
N GLU A 70 -1.75 18.26 12.17
CA GLU A 70 -1.27 19.64 11.92
C GLU A 70 -0.65 19.80 10.53
N LYS A 71 0.08 18.78 10.05
CA LYS A 71 0.76 18.78 8.75
C LYS A 71 -0.08 18.19 7.62
N GLY A 72 -1.29 17.69 7.94
CA GLY A 72 -2.16 16.98 7.00
C GLY A 72 -1.54 15.69 6.45
N ILE A 73 -0.70 15.01 7.23
CA ILE A 73 -0.06 13.74 6.83
C ILE A 73 -0.97 12.58 7.29
N PRO A 74 -1.44 11.71 6.37
CA PRO A 74 -2.27 10.56 6.72
C PRO A 74 -1.43 9.38 7.25
N ASN A 75 -2.09 8.33 7.73
CA ASN A 75 -1.48 7.01 7.84
C ASN A 75 -1.34 6.34 6.47
N VAL A 76 -0.68 5.17 6.46
CA VAL A 76 -0.75 4.22 5.34
C VAL A 76 -2.18 3.71 5.13
N ALA A 77 -2.48 3.24 3.92
CA ALA A 77 -3.82 2.74 3.56
C ALA A 77 -4.17 1.46 4.33
N ALA A 78 -3.23 0.51 4.35
CA ALA A 78 -3.41 -0.80 4.93
C ALA A 78 -2.11 -1.39 5.47
N VAL A 79 -2.22 -2.52 6.17
CA VAL A 79 -1.10 -3.42 6.49
C VAL A 79 -1.34 -4.77 5.83
N CYS A 80 -0.36 -5.24 5.06
CA CYS A 80 -0.41 -6.51 4.36
C CYS A 80 0.57 -7.51 4.98
N VAL A 81 0.06 -8.69 5.38
CA VAL A 81 0.83 -9.74 6.06
C VAL A 81 0.43 -11.12 5.58
N TYR A 82 1.23 -12.13 5.91
CA TYR A 82 0.80 -13.52 5.72
C TYR A 82 -0.46 -13.85 6.55
N PRO A 83 -1.34 -14.75 6.07
CA PRO A 83 -2.63 -15.04 6.70
C PRO A 83 -2.54 -15.45 8.19
N VAL A 84 -1.46 -16.12 8.61
CA VAL A 84 -1.23 -16.53 10.00
C VAL A 84 -1.21 -15.34 10.97
N PHE A 85 -0.89 -14.14 10.48
CA PHE A 85 -0.81 -12.91 11.28
C PHE A 85 -2.06 -12.01 11.15
N ALA A 86 -3.05 -12.38 10.32
CA ALA A 86 -4.21 -11.53 10.04
C ALA A 86 -4.96 -11.11 11.32
N LYS A 87 -5.12 -12.04 12.27
CA LYS A 87 -5.75 -11.76 13.57
C LYS A 87 -4.93 -10.75 14.39
N THR A 88 -3.61 -10.89 14.40
CA THR A 88 -2.70 -9.99 15.13
C THR A 88 -2.79 -8.58 14.59
N VAL A 89 -2.73 -8.40 13.26
CA VAL A 89 -2.87 -7.08 12.62
C VAL A 89 -4.24 -6.47 12.92
N HIS A 90 -5.32 -7.24 12.77
CA HIS A 90 -6.67 -6.77 13.06
C HIS A 90 -6.84 -6.28 14.50
N GLN A 91 -6.23 -6.98 15.46
CA GLN A 91 -6.27 -6.57 16.87
C GLN A 91 -5.41 -5.34 17.14
N ALA A 92 -4.19 -5.29 16.59
CA ALA A 92 -3.24 -4.20 16.81
C ALA A 92 -3.72 -2.86 16.21
N LEU A 93 -4.43 -2.91 15.08
CA LEU A 93 -4.92 -1.71 14.38
C LEU A 93 -6.38 -1.37 14.68
N LYS A 94 -7.00 -2.04 15.66
CA LYS A 94 -8.39 -1.79 16.05
C LYS A 94 -8.58 -0.34 16.49
N GLY A 95 -9.56 0.33 15.88
CA GLY A 95 -9.88 1.74 16.19
C GLY A 95 -9.06 2.77 15.41
N THR A 96 -8.15 2.31 14.54
CA THR A 96 -7.47 3.17 13.55
C THR A 96 -8.27 3.23 12.25
N ASP A 97 -7.86 4.13 11.34
CA ASP A 97 -8.39 4.25 9.99
C ASP A 97 -7.75 3.29 8.98
N ILE A 98 -6.66 2.61 9.38
CA ILE A 98 -5.85 1.71 8.57
C ILE A 98 -6.59 0.39 8.32
N LYS A 99 -6.55 -0.12 7.09
CA LYS A 99 -7.19 -1.38 6.69
C LYS A 99 -6.31 -2.61 6.98
N THR A 100 -6.95 -3.75 7.20
CA THR A 100 -6.34 -5.05 7.55
C THR A 100 -6.96 -6.16 6.74
#